data_AF-A0A352PZP0-F1
#
_entry.id   AF-A0A352PZP0-F1
#
_cell.length_a   1.000
_cell.length_b   1.000
_cell.length_c   1.000
_cell.angle_alpha   90.00
_cell.angle_beta   90.00
_cell.angle_gamma   90.00
#
_symmetry.space_group_name_H-M   'P 1'
#
loop_
_entity.id
_entity.type
_entity.pdbx_description
1 polymer ?
#
loop_
_entity_poly.entity_id
_entity_poly.type
_entity_poly.pdbx_seq_one_letter_code
_entity_poly.pdbx_strand_id
1 'polypeptide(L)'
;PSPNMPTWETSLLYPGMVMLEGTNISEGRGTSLPFQLFGAPFLRQKELLAALEGEEMAGVTLRPVTFEPIFDKWCGTLCYGFQIHITDP
;
A
#
# COMPACT_ATOMS: atom_id res chain seq x y z
N PRO A 1 -15.95 3.90 -12.30
CA PRO A 1 -15.43 2.62 -11.76
C PRO A 1 -14.26 2.07 -12.61
N SER A 2 -13.13 1.78 -11.96
CA SER A 2 -11.93 1.21 -12.57
C SER A 2 -11.74 -0.23 -12.06
N PRO A 3 -11.19 -1.17 -12.86
CA PRO A 3 -10.91 -2.53 -12.40
C PRO A 3 -10.04 -2.59 -11.13
N ASN A 4 -9.18 -1.60 -10.91
CA ASN A 4 -8.33 -1.50 -9.73
C ASN A 4 -8.90 -0.58 -8.64
N MET A 5 -10.18 -0.21 -8.72
CA MET A 5 -10.93 0.46 -7.66
C MET A 5 -12.13 -0.40 -7.23
N PRO A 6 -11.89 -1.55 -6.59
CA PRO A 6 -12.95 -2.54 -6.30
C PRO A 6 -13.87 -2.12 -5.16
N THR A 7 -13.44 -1.18 -4.30
CA THR A 7 -14.15 -0.77 -3.08
C THR A 7 -14.18 0.76 -2.96
N TRP A 8 -15.09 1.30 -2.16
CA TRP A 8 -15.19 2.76 -1.97
C TRP A 8 -14.00 3.28 -1.15
N GLU A 9 -13.45 2.48 -0.25
CA GLU A 9 -12.24 2.74 0.53
C GLU A 9 -11.04 3.01 -0.38
N THR A 10 -10.92 2.26 -1.47
CA THR A 10 -9.88 2.52 -2.49
C THR A 10 -10.01 3.93 -3.07
N SER A 11 -11.22 4.49 -3.17
CA SER A 11 -11.43 5.85 -3.66
C SER A 11 -10.91 6.92 -2.70
N LEU A 12 -10.94 6.66 -1.39
CA LEU A 12 -10.37 7.56 -0.38
C LEU A 12 -8.84 7.57 -0.43
N LEU A 13 -8.21 6.42 -0.65
CA LEU A 13 -6.75 6.29 -0.66
C LEU A 13 -6.10 6.61 -2.01
N TYR A 14 -6.85 6.48 -3.11
CA TYR A 14 -6.34 6.61 -4.47
C TYR A 14 -5.52 7.90 -4.72
N PRO A 15 -5.94 9.11 -4.29
CA PRO A 15 -5.18 10.33 -4.57
C PRO A 15 -3.76 10.34 -3.99
N GLY A 16 -3.56 9.70 -2.82
CA GLY A 16 -2.23 9.54 -2.23
C GLY A 16 -1.46 8.38 -2.87
N MET A 17 -2.15 7.26 -3.07
CA MET A 17 -1.53 6.00 -3.49
C MET A 17 -1.12 5.99 -4.96
N VAL A 18 -1.81 6.75 -5.82
CA VAL A 18 -1.45 6.89 -7.24
C VAL A 18 -0.08 7.55 -7.43
N MET A 19 0.40 8.35 -6.47
CA MET A 19 1.73 8.95 -6.52
C MET A 19 2.85 7.89 -6.56
N LEU A 20 2.59 6.70 -6.01
CA LEU A 20 3.55 5.59 -6.03
C LEU A 20 3.70 4.97 -7.43
N GLU A 21 2.77 5.21 -8.36
CA GLU A 21 2.86 4.72 -9.74
C GLU A 21 4.15 5.20 -10.43
N GLY A 22 4.59 6.44 -10.14
CA GLY A 22 5.84 7.01 -10.64
C GLY A 22 7.11 6.53 -9.93
N THR A 23 7.01 5.52 -9.05
CA THR A 23 8.12 5.01 -8.24
C THR A 23 8.30 3.50 -8.40
N ASN A 24 9.37 2.96 -7.82
CA ASN A 24 9.63 1.51 -7.75
C ASN A 24 8.92 0.82 -6.58
N ILE A 25 7.99 1.49 -5.90
CA ILE A 25 7.12 0.90 -4.87
C ILE A 25 5.84 0.43 -5.56
N SER A 26 5.43 -0.82 -5.28
CA SER A 26 4.13 -1.35 -5.71
C SER A 26 3.04 -0.70 -4.86
N GLU A 27 2.00 -0.21 -5.51
CA GLU A 27 0.76 0.29 -4.91
C GLU A 27 -0.32 -0.80 -4.75
N GLY A 28 0.09 -2.08 -4.73
CA GLY A 28 -0.80 -3.20 -4.46
C GLY A 28 -1.59 -3.70 -5.67
N ARG A 29 -1.33 -3.18 -6.88
CA ARG A 29 -1.79 -3.82 -8.12
C ARG A 29 -1.26 -5.27 -8.17
N GLY A 30 -2.03 -6.16 -8.78
CA GLY A 30 -1.73 -7.60 -8.73
C GLY A 30 -2.10 -8.26 -7.40
N THR A 31 -2.85 -7.60 -6.52
CA THR A 31 -3.38 -8.20 -5.28
C THR A 31 -4.90 -8.03 -5.20
N SER A 32 -5.53 -8.56 -4.15
CA SER A 32 -6.95 -8.32 -3.87
C SER A 32 -7.25 -6.94 -3.27
N LEU A 33 -6.22 -6.13 -2.97
CA LEU A 33 -6.33 -4.84 -2.27
C LEU A 33 -5.54 -3.71 -2.98
N PRO A 34 -5.80 -3.45 -4.28
CA PRO A 34 -5.09 -2.41 -5.03
C PRO A 34 -5.33 -1.03 -4.41
N PHE A 35 -4.27 -0.22 -4.34
CA PHE A 35 -4.20 1.09 -3.69
C PHE A 35 -4.56 1.12 -2.21
N GLN A 36 -4.69 -0.05 -1.57
CA GLN A 36 -4.73 -0.13 -0.11
C GLN A 36 -3.43 -0.70 0.44
N LEU A 37 -2.63 -1.37 -0.39
CA LEU A 37 -1.30 -1.86 -0.04
C LEU A 37 -0.23 -1.01 -0.71
N PHE A 38 0.90 -0.84 -0.04
CA PHE A 38 2.14 -0.48 -0.71
C PHE A 38 3.28 -1.36 -0.22
N GLY A 39 4.25 -1.62 -1.09
CA GLY A 39 5.38 -2.48 -0.74
C GLY A 39 6.41 -2.64 -1.86
N ALA A 40 7.58 -3.15 -1.48
CA ALA A 40 8.65 -3.51 -2.41
C ALA A 40 9.57 -4.57 -1.78
N PRO A 41 10.34 -5.33 -2.57
CA PRO A 41 11.26 -6.34 -2.03
C PRO A 41 12.40 -5.74 -1.18
N PHE A 42 12.73 -4.47 -1.42
CA PHE A 42 13.79 -3.77 -0.70
C PHE A 42 13.31 -3.01 0.54
N LEU A 43 11.99 -2.89 0.77
CA LEU A 43 11.48 -2.15 1.92
C LEU A 43 11.76 -2.89 3.24
N ARG A 44 12.03 -2.10 4.28
CA ARG A 44 12.31 -2.58 5.64
C ARG A 44 11.24 -2.04 6.58
N GLN A 45 10.22 -2.86 6.88
CA GLN A 45 9.04 -2.43 7.64
C GLN A 45 9.40 -1.80 8.99
N LYS A 46 10.34 -2.41 9.73
CA LYS A 46 10.77 -1.89 11.03
C LYS A 46 11.40 -0.50 10.94
N GLU A 47 12.26 -0.28 9.95
CA GLU A 47 12.92 1.00 9.72
C GLU A 47 11.90 2.07 9.31
N LEU A 48 10.93 1.71 8.45
CA LEU A 48 9.88 2.64 8.06
C LEU A 48 8.97 3.03 9.24
N LEU A 49 8.58 2.06 10.08
CA LEU A 49 7.79 2.35 11.29
C LEU A 49 8.56 3.25 12.26
N ALA A 50 9.86 2.99 12.46
CA ALA A 50 10.70 3.84 13.31
C ALA A 50 10.84 5.26 12.73
N ALA A 51 10.94 5.40 11.41
CA ALA A 51 11.01 6.70 10.75
C ALA A 51 9.71 7.51 10.83
N LEU A 52 8.58 6.84 11.05
CA LEU A 52 7.25 7.44 11.24
C LEU A 52 6.87 7.53 12.72
N GLU A 53 7.78 7.21 13.64
CA GLU A 53 7.51 7.26 15.07
C GLU A 53 7.25 8.71 15.50
N GLY A 54 6.10 8.95 16.13
CA GLY A 54 5.66 10.29 16.54
C GLY A 54 4.80 11.03 15.51
N GLU A 55 4.66 10.51 14.28
CA GLU A 55 3.71 11.04 13.30
C GLU A 55 2.31 10.50 13.58
N GLU A 56 1.35 11.39 13.85
CA GLU A 56 -0.05 11.02 14.06
C GLU A 56 -0.79 11.04 12.72
N MET A 57 -1.28 9.87 12.30
CA MET A 57 -2.10 9.73 11.10
C MET A 57 -3.56 9.57 11.51
N ALA A 58 -4.29 10.69 11.55
CA ALA A 58 -5.72 10.66 11.83
C ALA A 58 -6.49 9.83 10.79
N GLY A 59 -7.36 8.94 11.26
CA GLY A 59 -8.25 8.14 10.44
C GLY A 59 -7.64 6.93 9.73
N VAL A 60 -6.33 6.67 9.88
CA VAL A 60 -5.68 5.49 9.30
C VAL A 60 -4.64 4.86 10.23
N THR A 61 -4.37 3.57 10.02
CA THR A 61 -3.22 2.88 10.62
C THR A 61 -2.44 2.11 9.57
N LEU A 62 -1.11 2.07 9.72
CA LEU A 62 -0.23 1.27 8.87
C LEU A 62 -0.11 -0.15 9.44
N ARG A 63 -0.80 -1.10 8.81
CA ARG A 63 -0.72 -2.52 9.19
C ARG A 63 0.37 -3.23 8.38
N PRO A 64 1.44 -3.75 9.01
CA PRO A 64 2.48 -4.49 8.29
C PRO A 64 1.90 -5.66 7.51
N VAL A 65 2.32 -5.80 6.26
CA VAL A 65 1.90 -6.91 5.38
C VAL A 65 3.05 -7.32 4.46
N THR A 66 3.05 -8.60 4.11
CA THR A 66 3.90 -9.14 3.05
C THR A 66 3.00 -9.71 1.98
N PHE A 67 3.25 -9.37 0.72
CA PHE A 67 2.40 -9.77 -0.40
C PHE A 67 3.23 -10.05 -1.65
N GLU A 68 2.69 -10.86 -2.55
CA GLU A 68 3.28 -11.16 -3.85
C GLU A 68 2.28 -10.80 -4.95
N PRO A 69 2.54 -9.76 -5.75
CA PRO A 69 1.67 -9.40 -6.87
C PRO A 69 1.62 -10.49 -7.94
N ILE A 70 0.45 -10.72 -8.53
CA ILE A 70 0.28 -11.65 -9.68
C ILE A 70 0.45 -10.96 -11.05
N PHE A 71 0.53 -9.63 -11.08
CA PHE A 71 0.87 -8.82 -12.26
C PHE A 71 1.43 -7.45 -11.81
N ASP A 72 1.89 -6.63 -12.75
CA ASP A 72 2.47 -5.30 -12.51
C ASP A 72 3.84 -5.35 -11.79
N LYS A 73 4.24 -4.25 -11.13
CA LYS A 73 5.47 -4.14 -10.34
C LYS A 73 5.65 -5.33 -9.41
N TRP A 74 6.85 -5.91 -9.44
CA TRP A 74 7.27 -7.01 -8.58
C TRP A 74 6.39 -8.27 -8.72
N CYS A 75 5.79 -8.50 -9.88
CA CYS A 75 5.08 -9.74 -10.21
C CYS A 75 5.90 -10.99 -9.82
N GLY A 76 5.30 -11.91 -9.05
CA GLY A 76 5.94 -13.13 -8.57
C GLY A 76 7.10 -12.91 -7.59
N THR A 77 7.22 -11.71 -7.02
CA THR A 77 8.27 -11.35 -6.06
C THR A 77 7.68 -10.88 -4.74
N LEU A 78 8.16 -11.46 -3.64
CA LEU A 78 7.74 -11.11 -2.29
C LEU A 78 8.07 -9.64 -1.96
N CYS A 79 7.04 -8.86 -1.67
CA CYS A 79 7.12 -7.46 -1.28
C CYS A 79 6.84 -7.32 0.23
N TYR A 80 7.63 -6.48 0.88
CA TYR A 80 7.41 -6.07 2.26
C TYR A 80 6.83 -4.66 2.28
N GLY A 81 5.82 -4.42 3.12
CA GLY A 81 5.23 -3.10 3.21
C GLY A 81 4.05 -3.05 4.16
N PHE A 82 3.05 -2.26 3.82
CA PHE A 82 1.92 -1.97 4.71
C PHE A 82 0.62 -1.92 3.94
N GLN A 83 -0.45 -2.32 4.61
CA GLN A 83 -1.79 -1.86 4.27
C GLN A 83 -2.04 -0.52 4.97
N ILE A 84 -2.57 0.46 4.24
CA ILE A 84 -3.20 1.63 4.82
C ILE A 84 -4.63 1.22 5.19
N HIS A 85 -4.84 0.96 6.48
CA HIS A 85 -6.14 0.53 6.99
C HIS A 85 -6.89 1.75 7.51
N ILE A 86 -8.02 2.07 6.88
CA ILE A 86 -8.89 3.18 7.30
C ILE A 86 -9.59 2.79 8.59
N THR A 87 -9.46 3.63 9.62
CA THR A 87 -10.08 3.46 10.94
C THR A 87 -11.22 4.44 11.19
N ASP A 88 -11.24 5.57 10.46
CA ASP A 88 -12.31 6.58 10.51
C ASP A 88 -12.50 7.16 9.09
N PRO A 89 -13.62 6.85 8.39
CA PRO A 89 -13.82 7.16 6.97
C PRO A 89 -14.45 8.52 6.65
#